data_AF-A0A8W8L541-F1
#
_entry.id   AF-A0A8W8L541-F1
#
_cell.length_a   1.000
_cell.length_b   1.000
_cell.length_c   1.000
_cell.angle_alpha   90.00
_cell.angle_beta   90.00
_cell.angle_gamma   90.00
#
_symmetry.space_group_name_H-M   'P 1'
#
loop_
_entity.id
_entity.type
_entity.pdbx_description
1 polymer ?
#
loop_
_entity_poly.entity_id
_entity_poly.type
_entity_poly.pdbx_seq_one_letter_code
_entity_poly.pdbx_strand_id
1 'polypeptide(L)'
;MPPKPAGKTVKTTASKGGTAAKPAKAAAPKSTTKTPAKPAATAKPAEAAPAKPPEHKITVKELAAFVLQDADNIVKNSKWFPMMIDPSEISGRFLQYRECTFINGLDHEFINSPDRIRIATLAALRHGKKLVIDMMGVDLYEPIYSVMEKIEPGLLKMILDKSIMEDDNIKKLMRPTDDDLYSNILQFGMKDDFGFVIITKNEDTNGFTDKMMTVRVES
;
A
#
# COMPACT_ATOMS: atom_id res chain seq x y z
N MET A 1 56.62 1.11 -25.12
CA MET A 1 57.41 2.05 -24.28
C MET A 1 56.63 3.35 -24.11
N PRO A 2 56.64 3.95 -22.90
CA PRO A 2 56.02 5.23 -22.56
C PRO A 2 56.92 6.40 -23.03
N PRO A 3 56.53 7.70 -22.93
CA PRO A 3 56.55 8.42 -21.65
C PRO A 3 55.43 9.45 -21.43
N LYS A 4 55.10 9.63 -20.14
CA LYS A 4 54.60 10.86 -19.50
C LYS A 4 55.84 11.70 -19.13
N PRO A 5 55.83 13.06 -19.15
CA PRO A 5 55.79 13.82 -17.88
C PRO A 5 55.07 15.20 -18.04
N ALA A 6 54.26 15.69 -17.09
CA ALA A 6 54.53 16.21 -15.74
C ALA A 6 54.75 17.74 -15.66
N GLY A 7 54.00 18.34 -14.74
CA GLY A 7 54.17 19.64 -14.09
C GLY A 7 52.90 19.86 -13.26
N LYS A 8 52.79 19.66 -11.93
CA LYS A 8 53.54 20.21 -10.77
C LYS A 8 53.78 21.71 -10.97
N THR A 9 53.17 22.59 -10.18
CA THR A 9 53.43 22.87 -8.75
C THR A 9 52.27 23.73 -8.16
N VAL A 10 51.68 23.45 -6.97
CA VAL A 10 52.15 23.76 -5.58
C VAL A 10 52.05 25.30 -5.33
N LYS A 11 51.44 25.88 -4.28
CA LYS A 11 51.25 25.51 -2.86
C LYS A 11 50.43 26.62 -2.11
N THR A 12 49.92 26.26 -0.92
CA THR A 12 49.83 27.06 0.36
C THR A 12 48.92 28.30 0.43
N THR A 13 48.23 28.66 1.53
CA THR A 13 48.26 28.25 2.96
C THR A 13 47.08 28.89 3.71
N ALA A 14 46.57 28.17 4.73
CA ALA A 14 46.30 28.54 6.14
C ALA A 14 45.90 30.01 6.50
N SER A 15 45.11 30.34 7.52
CA SER A 15 44.92 29.71 8.84
C SER A 15 43.87 30.48 9.69
N LYS A 16 43.45 29.85 10.81
CA LYS A 16 43.00 30.42 12.10
C LYS A 16 41.64 31.17 12.09
N GLY A 17 40.74 30.96 13.03
CA GLY A 17 40.82 30.44 14.40
C GLY A 17 40.00 31.38 15.30
N GLY A 18 39.27 30.87 16.30
CA GLY A 18 38.61 31.78 17.27
C GLY A 18 37.43 31.19 18.02
N THR A 19 37.73 30.59 19.17
CA THR A 19 36.87 30.13 20.27
C THR A 19 36.15 31.28 20.98
N ALA A 20 34.92 31.08 21.49
CA ALA A 20 34.48 31.66 22.77
C ALA A 20 33.21 30.97 23.30
N ALA A 21 33.25 30.63 24.59
CA ALA A 21 32.21 29.98 25.37
C ALA A 21 31.35 31.00 26.16
N LYS A 22 30.09 30.60 26.43
CA LYS A 22 29.20 30.79 27.61
C LYS A 22 29.37 32.03 28.53
N PRO A 23 28.27 32.49 29.16
CA PRO A 23 27.96 31.90 30.47
C PRO A 23 26.47 31.67 30.78
N ALA A 24 26.26 30.67 31.63
CA ALA A 24 25.01 30.43 32.36
C ALA A 24 24.87 31.41 33.54
N LYS A 25 23.64 31.67 33.97
CA LYS A 25 23.37 32.13 35.33
C LYS A 25 22.13 31.41 35.87
N ALA A 26 22.34 30.59 36.90
CA ALA A 26 21.32 30.01 37.74
C ALA A 26 21.06 30.93 38.94
N ALA A 27 19.80 31.05 39.38
CA ALA A 27 19.42 31.35 40.76
C ALA A 27 17.90 31.09 40.96
N ALA A 28 17.56 30.10 41.77
CA ALA A 28 16.30 30.01 42.53
C ALA A 28 16.57 30.54 43.97
N PRO A 29 15.63 30.59 44.94
CA PRO A 29 14.16 30.41 44.91
C PRO A 29 13.41 31.57 45.63
N LYS A 30 12.08 31.65 45.50
CA LYS A 30 11.17 32.05 46.60
C LYS A 30 9.71 31.73 46.27
N SER A 31 9.12 30.95 47.15
CA SER A 31 7.71 30.58 47.24
C SER A 31 6.84 31.75 47.71
N THR A 32 5.74 32.01 47.02
CA THR A 32 4.48 32.45 47.64
C THR A 32 3.31 32.06 46.74
N THR A 33 2.38 31.34 47.36
CA THR A 33 1.09 30.86 46.89
C THR A 33 0.17 31.97 46.35
N LYS A 34 -0.53 31.68 45.24
CA LYS A 34 -1.95 31.98 45.03
C LYS A 34 -2.46 31.33 43.73
N THR A 35 -3.39 30.40 43.90
CA THR A 35 -4.23 29.77 42.86
C THR A 35 -4.92 30.82 42.00
N PRO A 36 -5.07 30.58 40.68
CA PRO A 36 -6.43 30.33 40.18
C PRO A 36 -6.52 29.29 39.03
N ALA A 37 -7.60 28.51 39.11
CA ALA A 37 -8.40 27.93 38.02
C ALA A 37 -7.67 27.32 36.80
N LYS A 38 -7.66 25.98 36.79
CA LYS A 38 -7.43 25.08 35.64
C LYS A 38 -8.45 25.34 34.51
N PRO A 39 -8.04 25.73 33.30
CA PRO A 39 -8.84 25.54 32.10
C PRO A 39 -8.54 24.18 31.49
N ALA A 40 -9.62 23.56 31.00
CA ALA A 40 -9.71 22.22 30.45
C ALA A 40 -8.56 21.84 29.51
N ALA A 41 -8.03 20.64 29.74
CA ALA A 41 -7.27 19.91 28.74
C ALA A 41 -8.18 19.75 27.50
N THR A 42 -7.82 20.40 26.41
CA THR A 42 -8.36 20.11 25.08
C THR A 42 -8.07 18.65 24.78
N ALA A 43 -9.12 17.84 24.90
CA ALA A 43 -9.13 16.47 24.48
C ALA A 43 -8.73 16.42 23.00
N LYS A 44 -7.60 15.76 22.74
CA LYS A 44 -7.28 15.14 21.46
C LYS A 44 -8.53 14.42 20.97
N PRO A 45 -9.07 14.69 19.76
CA PRO A 45 -10.14 13.87 19.23
C PRO A 45 -9.63 12.43 19.17
N ALA A 46 -10.21 11.58 20.00
CA ALA A 46 -10.11 10.15 19.81
C ALA A 46 -10.74 9.89 18.45
N GLU A 47 -9.88 9.57 17.48
CA GLU A 47 -10.27 9.02 16.19
C GLU A 47 -11.04 7.73 16.49
N ALA A 48 -12.37 7.87 16.55
CA ALA A 48 -13.26 6.74 16.56
C ALA A 48 -12.99 5.98 15.28
N ALA A 49 -12.26 4.86 15.39
CA ALA A 49 -12.10 3.92 14.29
C ALA A 49 -13.50 3.68 13.72
N PRO A 50 -13.77 4.02 12.45
CA PRO A 50 -15.09 3.77 11.93
C PRO A 50 -15.24 2.24 11.88
N ALA A 51 -16.23 1.73 12.60
CA ALA A 51 -16.57 0.31 12.57
C ALA A 51 -17.14 -0.11 11.19
N LYS A 52 -17.37 0.86 10.31
CA LYS A 52 -17.79 0.70 8.91
C LYS A 52 -16.66 1.10 7.97
N PRO A 53 -16.47 0.41 6.82
CA PRO A 53 -15.50 0.83 5.84
C PRO A 53 -15.78 2.27 5.34
N PRO A 54 -14.73 3.09 5.13
CA PRO A 54 -14.89 4.46 4.69
C PRO A 54 -15.32 4.50 3.22
N GLU A 55 -16.09 5.51 2.87
CA GLU A 55 -16.52 5.77 1.50
C GLU A 55 -15.78 6.99 0.93
N HIS A 56 -15.25 6.85 -0.28
CA HIS A 56 -14.60 7.92 -1.03
C HIS A 56 -15.28 8.09 -2.38
N LYS A 57 -15.26 9.32 -2.88
CA LYS A 57 -15.70 9.66 -4.23
C LYS A 57 -14.50 10.20 -4.99
N ILE A 58 -14.25 9.65 -6.16
CA ILE A 58 -13.15 10.07 -7.03
C ILE A 58 -13.67 10.27 -8.44
N THR A 59 -13.02 11.16 -9.19
CA THR A 59 -13.25 11.29 -10.63
C THR A 59 -12.36 10.32 -11.41
N VAL A 60 -12.70 10.06 -12.67
CA VAL A 60 -11.86 9.26 -13.59
C VAL A 60 -10.43 9.80 -13.69
N LYS A 61 -10.23 11.12 -13.57
CA LYS A 61 -8.90 11.74 -13.64
C LYS A 61 -8.02 11.41 -12.44
N GLU A 62 -8.64 11.19 -11.28
CA GLU A 62 -7.94 10.90 -10.02
C GLU A 62 -7.67 9.41 -9.84
N LEU A 63 -8.27 8.56 -10.67
CA LEU A 63 -8.16 7.10 -10.59
C LEU A 63 -6.72 6.59 -10.51
N ALA A 64 -5.83 7.09 -11.37
CA ALA A 64 -4.42 6.70 -11.33
C ALA A 64 -3.71 7.14 -10.05
N ALA A 65 -3.96 8.39 -9.62
CA ALA A 65 -3.34 8.95 -8.43
C ALA A 65 -3.80 8.20 -7.18
N PHE A 66 -5.08 7.84 -7.10
CA PHE A 66 -5.66 7.12 -5.97
C PHE A 66 -5.23 5.63 -5.96
N VAL A 67 -5.46 4.89 -7.05
CA VAL A 67 -5.29 3.43 -7.06
C VAL A 67 -3.83 3.01 -7.22
N LEU A 68 -3.12 3.63 -8.15
CA LEU A 68 -1.77 3.18 -8.52
C LEU A 68 -0.69 3.83 -7.64
N GLN A 69 -0.84 5.13 -7.37
CA GLN A 69 0.16 5.90 -6.64
C GLN A 69 -0.15 6.02 -5.15
N ASP A 70 -1.43 5.89 -4.77
CA ASP A 70 -1.92 6.23 -3.44
C ASP A 70 -1.39 7.60 -3.00
N ALA A 71 -1.60 8.62 -3.83
CA ALA A 71 -0.95 9.93 -3.71
C ALA A 71 -1.17 10.61 -2.34
N ASP A 72 -2.35 10.40 -1.76
CA ASP A 72 -2.73 10.92 -0.43
C ASP A 72 -2.45 9.93 0.72
N ASN A 73 -1.82 8.78 0.41
CA ASN A 73 -1.58 7.67 1.32
C ASN A 73 -2.86 7.16 2.02
N ILE A 74 -4.01 7.28 1.38
CA ILE A 74 -5.30 6.87 1.95
C ILE A 74 -5.33 5.35 2.13
N VAL A 75 -4.90 4.59 1.12
CA VAL A 75 -4.92 3.12 1.16
C VAL A 75 -3.84 2.60 2.10
N LYS A 76 -2.65 3.20 2.10
CA LYS A 76 -1.53 2.85 2.98
C LYS A 76 -1.84 3.10 4.45
N ASN A 77 -2.40 4.27 4.79
CA ASN A 77 -2.75 4.63 6.17
C ASN A 77 -4.03 3.95 6.67
N SER A 78 -4.84 3.41 5.75
CA SER A 78 -6.05 2.67 6.07
C SER A 78 -5.76 1.19 6.33
N LYS A 79 -6.63 0.53 7.11
CA LYS A 79 -6.62 -0.95 7.20
C LYS A 79 -7.28 -1.62 5.99
N TRP A 80 -8.06 -0.88 5.22
CA TRP A 80 -8.89 -1.43 4.15
C TRP A 80 -8.23 -1.27 2.78
N PHE A 81 -8.48 -2.22 1.89
CA PHE A 81 -8.23 -2.09 0.47
C PHE A 81 -9.44 -1.50 -0.27
N PRO A 82 -9.25 -0.82 -1.41
CA PRO A 82 -10.34 -0.20 -2.17
C PRO A 82 -11.17 -1.22 -2.96
N MET A 83 -12.48 -1.11 -2.82
CA MET A 83 -13.50 -1.67 -3.70
C MET A 83 -14.10 -0.53 -4.53
N MET A 84 -13.83 -0.54 -5.82
CA MET A 84 -14.28 0.49 -6.73
C MET A 84 -15.66 0.14 -7.29
N ILE A 85 -16.63 1.02 -7.03
CA ILE A 85 -17.94 1.00 -7.68
C ILE A 85 -17.86 1.90 -8.89
N ASP A 86 -17.81 1.28 -10.06
CA ASP A 86 -17.73 1.96 -11.35
C ASP A 86 -18.79 1.43 -12.33
N PRO A 87 -19.98 2.05 -12.36
CA PRO A 87 -21.02 1.71 -13.31
C PRO A 87 -20.63 1.96 -14.78
N SER A 88 -19.64 2.83 -15.03
CA SER A 88 -19.21 3.26 -16.36
C SER A 88 -18.18 2.34 -17.01
N GLU A 89 -17.62 1.37 -16.26
CA GLU A 89 -16.53 0.46 -16.67
C GLU A 89 -15.23 1.13 -17.10
N ILE A 90 -15.11 2.44 -16.94
CA ILE A 90 -13.93 3.19 -17.37
C ILE A 90 -12.70 2.74 -16.56
N SER A 91 -12.88 2.39 -15.30
CA SER A 91 -11.80 2.04 -14.37
C SER A 91 -11.13 0.72 -14.71
N GLY A 92 -11.93 -0.31 -15.01
CA GLY A 92 -11.43 -1.60 -15.47
C GLY A 92 -10.60 -1.44 -16.75
N ARG A 93 -11.16 -0.75 -17.74
CA ARG A 93 -10.47 -0.45 -19.01
C ARG A 93 -9.22 0.39 -18.79
N PHE A 94 -9.27 1.40 -17.93
CA PHE A 94 -8.14 2.27 -17.65
C PHE A 94 -6.99 1.51 -16.98
N LEU A 95 -7.29 0.73 -15.95
CA LEU A 95 -6.29 -0.02 -15.18
C LEU A 95 -5.69 -1.17 -15.98
N GLN A 96 -6.45 -1.81 -16.88
CA GLN A 96 -5.95 -2.88 -17.74
C GLN A 96 -4.72 -2.47 -18.57
N TYR A 97 -4.60 -1.20 -18.95
CA TYR A 97 -3.46 -0.67 -19.72
C TYR A 97 -2.40 0.05 -18.85
N ARG A 98 -2.42 -0.17 -17.53
CA ARG A 98 -1.51 0.46 -16.57
C ARG A 98 -0.64 -0.59 -15.87
N GLU A 99 0.28 -0.11 -15.04
CA GLU A 99 1.24 -0.94 -14.33
C GLU A 99 0.62 -1.64 -13.10
N CYS A 100 -0.40 -2.46 -13.31
CA CYS A 100 -0.98 -3.33 -12.28
C CYS A 100 -1.08 -4.77 -12.78
N THR A 101 -1.22 -5.71 -11.84
CA THR A 101 -1.56 -7.09 -12.16
C THR A 101 -3.08 -7.18 -12.28
N PHE A 102 -3.58 -7.14 -13.51
CA PHE A 102 -5.02 -7.12 -13.79
C PHE A 102 -5.57 -8.52 -14.08
N ILE A 103 -6.68 -8.87 -13.44
CA ILE A 103 -7.41 -10.12 -13.64
C ILE A 103 -8.84 -9.76 -14.06
N ASN A 104 -9.26 -10.27 -15.22
CA ASN A 104 -10.66 -10.22 -15.62
C ASN A 104 -11.41 -11.38 -14.94
N GLY A 105 -12.40 -11.06 -14.10
CA GLY A 105 -13.19 -12.05 -13.36
C GLY A 105 -14.09 -12.93 -14.23
N LEU A 106 -14.38 -12.53 -15.47
CA LEU A 106 -15.14 -13.35 -16.43
C LEU A 106 -14.24 -14.24 -17.30
N ASP A 107 -12.91 -14.13 -17.18
CA ASP A 107 -12.00 -15.09 -17.79
C ASP A 107 -12.04 -16.39 -16.97
N HIS A 108 -12.91 -17.31 -17.40
CA HIS A 108 -13.09 -18.60 -16.74
C HIS A 108 -11.83 -19.47 -16.75
N GLU A 109 -10.94 -19.34 -17.74
CA GLU A 109 -9.69 -20.11 -17.75
C GLU A 109 -8.73 -19.58 -16.68
N PHE A 110 -8.72 -18.26 -16.50
CA PHE A 110 -7.88 -17.62 -15.50
C PHE A 110 -8.42 -17.83 -14.08
N ILE A 111 -9.71 -17.52 -13.84
CA ILE A 111 -10.32 -17.61 -12.51
C ILE A 111 -10.36 -19.05 -12.02
N ASN A 112 -10.64 -20.03 -12.87
CA ASN A 112 -10.67 -21.43 -12.46
C ASN A 112 -9.27 -22.05 -12.30
N SER A 113 -8.19 -21.28 -12.51
CA SER A 113 -6.82 -21.74 -12.33
C SER A 113 -6.19 -21.14 -11.06
N PRO A 114 -6.19 -21.88 -9.94
CA PRO A 114 -5.57 -21.45 -8.69
C PRO A 114 -4.11 -20.99 -8.88
N ASP A 115 -3.36 -21.71 -9.72
CA ASP A 115 -1.96 -21.41 -10.00
C ASP A 115 -1.76 -20.06 -10.67
N ARG A 116 -2.62 -19.68 -11.62
CA ARG A 116 -2.51 -18.39 -12.32
C ARG A 116 -2.76 -17.24 -11.36
N ILE A 117 -3.78 -17.35 -10.50
CA ILE A 117 -4.05 -16.35 -9.46
C ILE A 117 -2.91 -16.30 -8.45
N ARG A 118 -2.40 -17.44 -7.99
CA ARG A 118 -1.26 -17.52 -7.07
C ARG A 118 -0.02 -16.80 -7.63
N ILE A 119 0.34 -17.09 -8.88
CA ILE A 119 1.47 -16.46 -9.57
C ILE A 119 1.22 -14.96 -9.78
N ALA A 120 -0.01 -14.55 -10.11
CA ALA A 120 -0.38 -13.14 -10.21
C ALA A 120 -0.21 -12.39 -8.87
N THR A 121 -0.63 -13.01 -7.76
CA THR A 121 -0.45 -12.47 -6.40
C THR A 121 1.04 -12.36 -6.06
N LEU A 122 1.84 -13.41 -6.32
CA LEU A 122 3.29 -13.37 -6.11
C LEU A 122 3.99 -12.30 -6.96
N ALA A 123 3.58 -12.14 -8.23
CA ALA A 123 4.11 -11.11 -9.10
C ALA A 123 3.76 -9.69 -8.59
N ALA A 124 2.53 -9.50 -8.11
CA ALA A 124 2.12 -8.24 -7.50
C ALA A 124 2.93 -7.92 -6.24
N LEU A 125 3.13 -8.89 -5.35
CA LEU A 125 3.97 -8.76 -4.14
C LEU A 125 5.43 -8.44 -4.50
N ARG A 126 6.00 -9.15 -5.49
CA ARG A 126 7.38 -8.93 -5.93
C ARG A 126 7.63 -7.50 -6.38
N HIS A 127 6.71 -6.96 -7.17
CA HIS A 127 6.88 -5.66 -7.81
C HIS A 127 6.19 -4.51 -7.07
N GLY A 128 5.55 -4.77 -5.92
CA GLY A 128 4.79 -3.76 -5.18
C GLY A 128 3.62 -3.21 -6.00
N LYS A 129 3.12 -4.01 -6.94
CA LYS A 129 2.03 -3.62 -7.84
C LYS A 129 0.69 -3.95 -7.21
N LYS A 130 -0.35 -3.31 -7.73
CA LYS A 130 -1.73 -3.60 -7.33
C LYS A 130 -2.22 -4.84 -8.05
N LEU A 131 -2.76 -5.80 -7.30
CA LEU A 131 -3.55 -6.90 -7.82
C LEU A 131 -5.00 -6.41 -7.96
N VAL A 132 -5.46 -6.29 -9.19
CA VAL A 132 -6.79 -5.78 -9.53
C VAL A 132 -7.61 -6.93 -10.07
N ILE A 133 -8.77 -7.20 -9.46
CA ILE A 133 -9.75 -8.15 -9.98
C ILE A 133 -11.00 -7.36 -10.37
N ASP A 134 -11.32 -7.39 -11.67
CA ASP A 134 -12.52 -6.77 -12.20
C ASP A 134 -13.65 -7.79 -12.30
N MET A 135 -14.75 -7.56 -11.58
CA MET A 135 -15.90 -8.45 -11.58
C MET A 135 -16.89 -8.19 -12.73
N MET A 136 -16.63 -7.20 -13.60
CA MET A 136 -17.34 -6.93 -14.86
C MET A 136 -18.88 -6.81 -14.72
N GLY A 137 -19.38 -6.51 -13.51
CA GLY A 137 -20.81 -6.36 -13.20
C GLY A 137 -21.51 -7.61 -12.66
N VAL A 138 -20.82 -8.73 -12.47
CA VAL A 138 -21.35 -9.93 -11.80
C VAL A 138 -20.79 -9.98 -10.37
N ASP A 139 -21.58 -10.44 -9.39
CA ASP A 139 -21.01 -10.73 -8.06
C ASP A 139 -20.18 -12.03 -8.14
N LEU A 140 -18.86 -11.87 -8.07
CA LEU A 140 -17.90 -12.97 -8.14
C LEU A 140 -17.22 -13.24 -6.79
N TYR A 141 -17.78 -12.74 -5.68
CA TYR A 141 -17.20 -12.96 -4.35
C TYR A 141 -16.99 -14.46 -4.06
N GLU A 142 -18.02 -15.29 -4.23
CA GLU A 142 -17.92 -16.73 -3.94
C GLU A 142 -16.92 -17.48 -4.83
N PRO A 143 -16.92 -17.29 -6.18
CA PRO A 143 -15.87 -17.83 -7.04
C PRO A 143 -14.46 -17.41 -6.61
N ILE A 144 -14.24 -16.11 -6.34
CA ILE A 144 -12.93 -15.58 -5.93
C ILE A 144 -12.51 -16.21 -4.60
N TYR A 145 -13.42 -16.24 -3.61
CA TYR A 145 -13.18 -16.86 -2.31
C TYR A 145 -12.80 -18.33 -2.46
N SER A 146 -13.62 -19.11 -3.20
CA SER A 146 -13.37 -20.54 -3.41
C SER A 146 -12.03 -20.83 -4.06
N VAL A 147 -11.62 -20.03 -5.05
CA VAL A 147 -10.32 -20.22 -5.71
C VAL A 147 -9.18 -19.83 -4.78
N MET A 148 -9.30 -18.72 -4.05
CA MET A 148 -8.27 -18.33 -3.09
C MET A 148 -8.09 -19.35 -1.96
N GLU A 149 -9.17 -19.95 -1.46
CA GLU A 149 -9.10 -21.04 -0.48
C GLU A 149 -8.41 -22.30 -1.02
N LYS A 150 -8.52 -22.57 -2.33
CA LYS A 150 -7.79 -23.68 -2.98
C LYS A 150 -6.29 -23.40 -3.14
N ILE A 151 -5.88 -22.13 -3.18
CA ILE A 151 -4.46 -21.74 -3.29
C ILE A 151 -3.79 -21.94 -1.94
N GLU A 152 -4.34 -21.29 -0.91
CA GLU A 152 -3.89 -21.39 0.47
C GLU A 152 -5.11 -21.07 1.36
N PRO A 153 -5.47 -21.92 2.33
CA PRO A 153 -6.61 -21.67 3.20
C PRO A 153 -6.50 -20.33 3.93
N GLY A 154 -7.54 -19.50 3.83
CA GLY A 154 -7.55 -18.15 4.40
C GLY A 154 -6.77 -17.10 3.60
N LEU A 155 -6.32 -17.38 2.36
CA LEU A 155 -5.58 -16.42 1.54
C LEU A 155 -6.31 -15.10 1.36
N LEU A 156 -7.61 -15.12 1.06
CA LEU A 156 -8.38 -13.88 0.87
C LEU A 156 -8.39 -13.06 2.16
N LYS A 157 -8.48 -13.71 3.32
CA LYS A 157 -8.40 -13.04 4.62
C LYS A 157 -7.03 -12.40 4.83
N MET A 158 -5.94 -13.12 4.53
CA MET A 158 -4.57 -12.60 4.63
C MET A 158 -4.34 -11.40 3.72
N ILE A 159 -4.96 -11.39 2.54
CA ILE A 159 -4.94 -10.23 1.65
C ILE A 159 -5.71 -9.08 2.29
N LEU A 160 -6.96 -9.30 2.70
CA LEU A 160 -7.83 -8.23 3.22
C LEU A 160 -7.32 -7.60 4.52
N ASP A 161 -6.65 -8.36 5.38
CA ASP A 161 -6.03 -7.86 6.61
C ASP A 161 -4.57 -7.39 6.43
N LYS A 162 -4.08 -7.40 5.19
CA LYS A 162 -2.71 -7.04 4.76
C LYS A 162 -1.59 -7.92 5.32
N SER A 163 -1.90 -8.96 6.10
CA SER A 163 -0.88 -9.89 6.63
C SER A 163 -0.19 -10.70 5.53
N ILE A 164 -0.72 -10.72 4.31
CA ILE A 164 -0.07 -11.36 3.15
C ILE A 164 1.32 -10.77 2.84
N MET A 165 1.61 -9.54 3.27
CA MET A 165 2.90 -8.88 3.07
C MET A 165 4.01 -9.46 3.99
N GLU A 166 3.64 -10.21 5.03
CA GLU A 166 4.57 -10.85 5.94
C GLU A 166 5.30 -12.04 5.29
N ASP A 167 6.61 -12.15 5.55
CA ASP A 167 7.48 -13.16 4.92
C ASP A 167 6.96 -14.58 5.05
N ASP A 168 6.44 -14.95 6.22
CA ASP A 168 5.94 -16.29 6.47
C ASP A 168 4.64 -16.60 5.72
N ASN A 169 3.82 -15.58 5.42
CA ASN A 169 2.63 -15.75 4.60
C ASN A 169 2.97 -15.79 3.11
N ILE A 170 3.94 -15.01 2.65
CA ILE A 170 4.44 -15.07 1.27
C ILE A 170 5.02 -16.47 0.97
N LYS A 171 5.82 -17.03 1.89
CA LYS A 171 6.41 -18.38 1.73
C LYS A 171 5.37 -19.47 1.50
N LYS A 172 4.16 -19.36 2.07
CA LYS A 172 3.07 -20.33 1.87
C LYS A 172 2.60 -20.38 0.41
N LEU A 173 2.71 -19.26 -0.30
CA LEU A 173 2.33 -19.19 -1.71
C LEU A 173 3.42 -19.69 -2.65
N MET A 174 4.66 -19.83 -2.18
CA MET A 174 5.79 -20.26 -2.99
C MET A 174 5.81 -21.78 -3.13
N ARG A 175 6.19 -22.25 -4.32
CA ARG A 175 6.33 -23.68 -4.60
C ARG A 175 7.75 -24.01 -5.02
N PRO A 176 8.23 -25.25 -4.75
CA PRO A 176 9.57 -25.67 -5.16
C PRO A 176 9.81 -25.65 -6.67
N THR A 177 8.75 -25.70 -7.47
CA THR A 177 8.79 -25.69 -8.95
C THR A 177 8.73 -24.27 -9.53
N ASP A 178 8.58 -23.24 -8.69
CA ASP A 178 8.53 -21.87 -9.16
C ASP A 178 9.92 -21.40 -9.61
N ASP A 179 9.93 -20.44 -10.53
CA ASP A 179 11.16 -19.79 -10.98
C ASP A 179 11.89 -19.11 -9.80
N ASP A 180 13.23 -19.10 -9.82
CA ASP A 180 14.09 -18.45 -8.84
C ASP A 180 13.77 -16.94 -8.68
N LEU A 181 13.08 -16.37 -9.67
CA LEU A 181 12.53 -15.02 -9.59
C LEU A 181 11.59 -14.81 -8.38
N TYR A 182 10.86 -15.85 -7.93
CA TYR A 182 9.93 -15.77 -6.80
C TYR A 182 10.60 -16.03 -5.45
N SER A 183 11.70 -16.79 -5.42
CA SER A 183 12.48 -17.01 -4.18
C SER A 183 13.11 -15.73 -3.63
N ASN A 184 13.36 -14.78 -4.51
CA ASN A 184 13.94 -13.49 -4.21
C ASN A 184 12.95 -12.44 -3.69
N ILE A 185 11.64 -12.73 -3.62
CA ILE A 185 10.63 -11.77 -3.13
C ILE A 185 10.94 -11.30 -1.71
N LEU A 186 11.39 -12.20 -0.83
CA LEU A 186 11.63 -11.86 0.57
C LEU A 186 12.78 -10.85 0.74
N GLN A 187 13.79 -10.95 -0.13
CA GLN A 187 15.01 -10.14 -0.05
C GLN A 187 14.95 -8.85 -0.87
N PHE A 188 14.32 -8.91 -2.06
CA PHE A 188 14.33 -7.81 -3.03
C PHE A 188 12.94 -7.38 -3.52
N GLY A 189 11.88 -8.02 -3.02
CA GLY A 189 10.52 -7.67 -3.39
C GLY A 189 10.06 -6.37 -2.74
N MET A 190 9.12 -5.69 -3.40
CA MET A 190 8.45 -4.49 -2.89
C MET A 190 7.14 -4.86 -2.20
N LYS A 191 7.16 -5.89 -1.35
CA LYS A 191 5.96 -6.48 -0.72
C LYS A 191 5.15 -5.47 0.10
N ASP A 192 5.82 -4.49 0.71
CA ASP A 192 5.19 -3.44 1.51
C ASP A 192 4.36 -2.45 0.66
N ASP A 193 4.61 -2.38 -0.64
CA ASP A 193 3.86 -1.55 -1.59
C ASP A 193 2.73 -2.33 -2.29
N PHE A 194 2.58 -3.63 -2.00
CA PHE A 194 1.48 -4.44 -2.53
C PHE A 194 0.14 -3.77 -2.26
N GLY A 195 -0.78 -3.90 -3.22
CA GLY A 195 -2.16 -3.53 -2.97
C GLY A 195 -3.14 -4.44 -3.66
N PHE A 196 -4.36 -4.42 -3.17
CA PHE A 196 -5.45 -5.21 -3.70
C PHE A 196 -6.62 -4.30 -4.04
N VAL A 197 -7.27 -4.55 -5.17
CA VAL A 197 -8.38 -3.72 -5.65
C VAL A 197 -9.44 -4.64 -6.25
N ILE A 198 -10.68 -4.41 -5.88
CA ILE A 198 -11.85 -5.02 -6.54
C ILE A 198 -12.53 -3.93 -7.36
N ILE A 199 -12.93 -4.26 -8.59
CA ILE A 199 -13.79 -3.40 -9.41
C ILE A 199 -15.13 -4.08 -9.59
N THR A 200 -16.21 -3.33 -9.38
CA THR A 200 -17.58 -3.82 -9.51
C THR A 200 -18.50 -2.71 -10.02
N LYS A 201 -19.62 -3.10 -10.61
CA LYS A 201 -20.74 -2.18 -10.87
C LYS A 201 -21.75 -2.16 -9.73
N ASN A 202 -21.78 -3.22 -8.94
CA ASN A 202 -22.80 -3.46 -7.93
C ASN A 202 -22.41 -2.73 -6.65
N GLU A 203 -23.38 -2.02 -6.05
CA GLU A 203 -23.15 -1.31 -4.79
C GLU A 203 -23.03 -2.26 -3.61
N ASP A 204 -23.69 -3.42 -3.72
CA ASP A 204 -23.60 -4.48 -2.74
C ASP A 204 -23.00 -5.73 -3.38
N THR A 205 -21.94 -6.22 -2.74
CA THR A 205 -21.27 -7.47 -3.07
C THR A 205 -21.26 -8.27 -1.78
N ASN A 206 -21.92 -9.44 -1.77
CA ASN A 206 -22.33 -10.15 -0.55
C ASN A 206 -21.18 -10.60 0.38
N GLY A 207 -19.92 -10.26 0.06
CA GLY A 207 -18.77 -10.51 0.93
C GLY A 207 -17.64 -9.50 0.91
N PHE A 208 -17.63 -8.47 0.04
CA PHE A 208 -16.60 -7.42 0.06
C PHE A 208 -17.07 -6.10 0.68
N THR A 209 -18.36 -5.78 0.64
CA THR A 209 -18.91 -4.49 1.10
C THR A 209 -18.46 -4.11 2.52
N ASP A 210 -18.42 -5.06 3.45
CA ASP A 210 -18.03 -4.81 4.85
C ASP A 210 -16.52 -4.96 5.13
N LYS A 211 -15.74 -5.41 4.14
CA LYS A 211 -14.32 -5.76 4.29
C LYS A 211 -13.38 -4.84 3.54
N MET A 212 -13.90 -3.98 2.67
CA MET A 212 -13.13 -3.11 1.79
C MET A 212 -13.68 -1.68 1.85
N MET A 213 -12.82 -0.68 1.66
CA MET A 213 -13.28 0.71 1.58
C MET A 213 -14.01 0.91 0.25
N THR A 214 -15.16 1.57 0.29
CA THR A 214 -15.93 1.84 -0.92
C THR A 214 -15.36 3.08 -1.61
N VAL A 215 -15.09 2.96 -2.91
CA VAL A 215 -14.61 4.07 -3.74
C VAL A 215 -15.53 4.20 -4.94
N ARG A 216 -16.36 5.24 -4.97
CA ARG A 216 -17.26 5.49 -6.09
C ARG A 216 -16.57 6.33 -7.15
N VAL A 217 -16.58 5.84 -8.38
CA VAL A 217 -16.03 6.55 -9.53
C VAL A 217 -17.15 7.36 -10.17
N GLU A 218 -17.02 8.69 -10.10
CA GLU A 218 -17.94 9.63 -10.75
C GLU A 218 -17.40 9.98 -12.14
N SER A 219 -18.27 9.83 -13.14
CA SER A 219 -18.00 10.12 -14.56
C SER A 219 -18.41 11.54 -14.92
#